data_AF-A0A2X4T582-F1
#
_entry.id   AF-A0A2X4T582-F1
#
_cell.length_a   1.000
_cell.length_b   1.000
_cell.length_c   1.000
_cell.angle_alpha   90.00
_cell.angle_beta   90.00
_cell.angle_gamma   90.00
#
_symmetry.space_group_name_H-M   'P 1'
#
loop_
_entity.id
_entity.type
_entity.pdbx_description
1 polymer ?
#
loop_
_entity_poly.entity_id
_entity_poly.type
_entity_poly.pdbx_seq_one_letter_code
_entity_poly.pdbx_strand_id
1 'polypeptide(L)'
;MLRKHYLKGYTARQIVQRAMKIIPYSVNVMDEHGVIIASGEPSRLHQRHEGAILALKENRIVEIDSATANQLKGVRSGINLPISFHEQLIGVVGITGEPEQVRAYAELVKMAAELVIEHMVLIEQRQWDKRYREELINQLILRENSTESLRSMAAYLGIDLAVPRVVLIIELSQPDREALRNVMDYFENHARNHLVTFTEFNELIIIKPITLKEGKWNTRQEMGELQMFKSWAASSGFSRILVGAILPARRDCTVLCSPPGPPRRWRKDKSCAASTFFIMTTRSPRC
;
A
#
# COMPACT_ATOMS: atom_id res chain seq x y z
N MET A 1 12.97 1.14 -16.67
CA MET A 1 12.34 0.14 -17.56
C MET A 1 11.55 -0.83 -16.69
N LEU A 2 10.42 -1.37 -17.17
CA LEU A 2 9.35 -2.13 -16.46
C LEU A 2 8.30 -1.24 -15.76
N ARG A 3 6.99 -1.41 -16.02
CA ARG A 3 6.25 -2.69 -16.07
C ARG A 3 5.34 -2.80 -17.32
N LYS A 4 5.60 -3.80 -18.16
CA LYS A 4 4.75 -4.15 -19.32
C LYS A 4 3.47 -4.95 -18.96
N HIS A 5 3.10 -5.07 -17.68
CA HIS A 5 2.00 -5.93 -17.24
C HIS A 5 1.10 -5.21 -16.23
N TYR A 6 0.39 -4.18 -16.70
CA TYR A 6 -0.63 -3.49 -15.92
C TYR A 6 -1.91 -4.34 -15.79
N LEU A 7 -2.21 -5.15 -16.81
CA LEU A 7 -3.38 -6.02 -16.83
C LEU A 7 -3.04 -7.42 -16.29
N LYS A 8 -3.24 -7.63 -14.99
CA LYS A 8 -3.03 -8.92 -14.33
C LYS A 8 -4.26 -9.82 -14.45
N GLY A 9 -4.06 -11.14 -14.50
CA GLY A 9 -5.16 -12.12 -14.60
C GLY A 9 -6.19 -12.01 -13.47
N TYR A 10 -5.78 -11.66 -12.24
CA TYR A 10 -6.73 -11.41 -11.14
C TYR A 10 -7.64 -10.20 -11.43
N THR A 11 -7.06 -9.09 -11.88
CA THR A 11 -7.79 -7.86 -12.24
C THR A 11 -8.76 -8.13 -13.40
N ALA A 12 -8.30 -8.81 -14.44
CA ALA A 12 -9.13 -9.21 -15.58
C ALA A 12 -10.33 -10.07 -15.14
N ARG A 13 -10.13 -11.04 -14.24
CA ARG A 13 -11.22 -11.84 -13.67
C ARG A 13 -12.21 -11.00 -12.87
N GLN A 14 -11.74 -10.03 -12.09
CA GLN A 14 -12.63 -9.13 -11.34
C GLN A 14 -13.50 -8.28 -12.29
N ILE A 15 -12.92 -7.77 -13.38
CA ILE A 15 -13.65 -7.01 -14.41
C ILE A 15 -14.76 -7.88 -14.99
N VAL A 16 -14.42 -9.06 -15.51
CA VAL A 16 -15.39 -10.00 -16.11
C VAL A 16 -16.47 -10.38 -15.11
N GLN A 17 -16.11 -10.81 -13.89
CA GLN A 17 -17.08 -11.24 -12.88
C GLN A 17 -18.07 -10.15 -12.50
N ARG A 18 -17.65 -8.88 -12.45
CA ARG A 18 -18.54 -7.76 -12.14
C ARG A 18 -19.41 -7.40 -13.34
N ALA A 19 -18.85 -7.36 -14.54
CA ALA A 19 -19.59 -7.06 -15.77
C ALA A 19 -20.69 -8.10 -16.03
N MET A 20 -20.36 -9.40 -15.90
CA MET A 20 -21.28 -10.52 -16.12
C MET A 20 -22.47 -10.57 -15.14
N LYS A 21 -22.42 -9.83 -14.01
CA LYS A 21 -23.56 -9.73 -13.08
C LYS A 21 -24.64 -8.74 -13.53
N ILE A 22 -24.30 -7.86 -14.46
CA ILE A 22 -25.15 -6.72 -14.87
C ILE A 22 -25.54 -6.87 -16.35
N ILE A 23 -24.59 -7.30 -17.18
CA ILE A 23 -24.73 -7.32 -18.62
C ILE A 23 -25.19 -8.73 -19.06
N PRO A 24 -26.24 -8.86 -19.88
CA PRO A 24 -26.74 -10.16 -20.33
C PRO A 24 -25.90 -10.79 -21.46
N TYR A 25 -24.68 -10.30 -21.69
CA TYR A 25 -23.79 -10.70 -22.77
C TYR A 25 -22.45 -11.20 -22.21
N SER A 26 -21.81 -12.12 -22.92
CA SER A 26 -20.52 -12.68 -22.49
C SER A 26 -19.39 -11.66 -22.67
N VAL A 27 -18.66 -11.38 -21.59
CA VAL A 27 -17.53 -10.44 -21.54
C VAL A 27 -16.22 -11.21 -21.45
N ASN A 28 -15.24 -10.74 -22.21
CA ASN A 28 -13.89 -11.32 -22.28
C ASN A 28 -12.86 -10.20 -22.10
N VAL A 29 -11.74 -10.53 -21.47
CA VAL A 29 -10.59 -9.64 -21.35
C VAL A 29 -9.37 -10.37 -21.88
N MET A 30 -8.64 -9.70 -22.77
CA MET A 30 -7.44 -10.21 -23.42
C MET A 30 -6.21 -9.39 -23.03
N ASP A 31 -5.06 -10.04 -22.96
CA ASP A 31 -3.76 -9.39 -22.73
C ASP A 31 -3.22 -8.66 -23.97
N GLU A 32 -2.02 -8.07 -23.86
CA GLU A 32 -1.34 -7.37 -24.96
C GLU A 32 -0.96 -8.27 -26.16
N HIS A 33 -1.13 -9.58 -26.04
CA HIS A 33 -0.88 -10.57 -27.09
C HIS A 33 -2.19 -11.09 -27.73
N GLY A 34 -3.34 -10.58 -27.28
CA GLY A 34 -4.66 -11.00 -27.73
C GLY A 34 -5.07 -12.38 -27.20
N VAL A 35 -4.47 -12.85 -26.11
CA VAL A 35 -4.84 -14.09 -25.42
C VAL A 35 -5.91 -13.78 -24.37
N ILE A 36 -6.97 -14.59 -24.35
CA ILE A 36 -8.07 -14.44 -23.37
C ILE A 36 -7.57 -14.86 -21.97
N ILE A 37 -7.48 -13.88 -21.07
CA ILE A 37 -7.01 -14.08 -19.68
C ILE A 37 -8.16 -14.08 -18.65
N ALA A 38 -9.34 -13.60 -19.05
CA ALA A 38 -10.60 -13.75 -18.31
C ALA A 38 -11.78 -13.81 -19.28
N SER A 39 -12.80 -14.60 -18.96
CA SER A 39 -13.94 -14.83 -19.84
C SER A 39 -15.19 -15.19 -19.03
N GLY A 40 -16.36 -14.70 -19.47
CA GLY A 40 -17.66 -15.15 -19.00
C GLY A 40 -17.99 -16.58 -19.43
N GLU A 41 -17.25 -17.10 -20.42
CA GLU A 41 -17.33 -18.48 -20.88
C GLU A 41 -15.98 -19.20 -20.68
N PRO A 42 -15.86 -20.07 -19.66
CA PRO A 42 -14.58 -20.67 -19.28
C PRO A 42 -13.88 -21.45 -20.39
N SER A 43 -14.64 -22.02 -21.33
CA SER A 43 -14.12 -22.76 -22.49
C SER A 43 -13.18 -21.92 -23.35
N ARG A 44 -13.30 -20.58 -23.32
CA ARG A 44 -12.52 -19.64 -24.13
C ARG A 44 -11.21 -19.18 -23.49
N LEU A 45 -10.97 -19.49 -22.21
CA LEU A 45 -9.74 -19.08 -21.53
C LEU A 45 -8.51 -19.62 -22.25
N HIS A 46 -7.44 -18.81 -22.29
CA HIS A 46 -6.15 -19.11 -22.93
C HIS A 46 -6.19 -19.27 -24.46
N GLN A 47 -7.34 -19.04 -25.09
CA GLN A 47 -7.43 -19.00 -26.54
C GLN A 47 -7.00 -17.62 -27.08
N ARG A 48 -6.43 -17.60 -28.29
CA ARG A 48 -6.15 -16.35 -29.01
C ARG A 48 -7.43 -15.84 -29.68
N HIS A 49 -7.63 -14.53 -29.65
CA HIS A 49 -8.79 -13.89 -30.25
C HIS A 49 -8.35 -12.97 -31.40
N GLU A 50 -8.65 -13.34 -32.65
CA GLU A 50 -8.22 -12.57 -33.83
C GLU A 50 -8.80 -11.15 -33.85
N GLY A 51 -10.05 -10.97 -33.40
CA GLY A 51 -10.64 -9.64 -33.25
C GLY A 51 -9.91 -8.74 -32.24
N ALA A 52 -9.31 -9.34 -31.20
CA ALA A 52 -8.54 -8.58 -30.22
C ALA A 52 -7.16 -8.21 -30.77
N ILE A 53 -6.53 -9.12 -31.53
CA ILE A 53 -5.26 -8.85 -32.21
C ILE A 53 -5.41 -7.69 -33.21
N LEU A 54 -6.52 -7.65 -33.95
CA LEU A 54 -6.82 -6.54 -34.86
C LEU A 54 -6.98 -5.22 -34.10
N ALA A 55 -7.76 -5.22 -33.01
CA ALA A 55 -7.95 -4.05 -32.17
C ALA A 55 -6.64 -3.55 -31.57
N LEU A 56 -5.74 -4.46 -31.15
CA LEU A 56 -4.42 -4.13 -30.63
C LEU A 56 -3.51 -3.53 -31.70
N LYS A 57 -3.48 -4.13 -32.90
CA LYS A 57 -2.61 -3.71 -33.99
C LYS A 57 -2.99 -2.33 -34.55
N GLU A 58 -4.28 -2.07 -34.65
CA GLU A 58 -4.81 -0.85 -35.25
C GLU A 58 -5.18 0.21 -34.21
N ASN A 59 -5.07 -0.12 -32.91
CA ASN A 59 -5.46 0.73 -31.79
C ASN A 59 -6.83 1.40 -31.97
N ARG A 60 -7.82 0.60 -32.36
CA ARG A 60 -9.20 1.06 -32.62
C ARG A 60 -10.23 0.05 -32.18
N ILE A 61 -11.47 0.50 -32.10
CA ILE A 61 -12.64 -0.35 -31.93
C ILE A 61 -12.79 -1.26 -33.16
N VAL A 62 -12.99 -2.56 -32.90
CA VAL A 62 -13.24 -3.57 -33.91
C VAL A 62 -14.61 -4.19 -33.66
N GLU A 63 -15.54 -3.92 -34.57
CA GLU A 63 -16.86 -4.54 -34.61
C GLU A 63 -16.82 -5.72 -35.58
N ILE A 64 -17.40 -6.85 -35.18
CA ILE A 64 -17.42 -8.10 -35.95
C ILE A 64 -18.86 -8.56 -36.01
N ASP A 65 -19.43 -8.56 -37.21
CA ASP A 65 -20.75 -9.11 -37.46
C ASP A 65 -20.70 -10.64 -37.62
N SER A 66 -21.88 -11.25 -37.70
CA SER A 66 -22.00 -12.71 -37.83
C SER A 66 -21.38 -13.25 -39.13
N ALA A 67 -21.39 -12.48 -40.23
CA ALA A 67 -20.79 -12.88 -41.50
C ALA A 67 -19.26 -12.93 -41.43
N THR A 68 -18.65 -11.91 -40.82
CA THR A 68 -17.21 -11.77 -40.62
C THR A 68 -16.71 -12.77 -39.58
N ALA A 69 -17.49 -13.06 -38.53
CA ALA A 69 -17.13 -14.03 -37.51
C ALA A 69 -16.85 -15.43 -38.09
N ASN A 70 -17.59 -15.85 -39.13
CA ASN A 70 -17.39 -17.14 -39.79
C ASN A 70 -16.06 -17.26 -40.56
N GLN A 71 -15.40 -16.14 -40.84
CA GLN A 71 -14.13 -16.09 -41.57
C GLN A 71 -12.91 -16.05 -40.64
N LEU A 72 -13.13 -15.86 -39.32
CA LEU A 72 -12.08 -15.63 -38.33
C LEU A 72 -12.05 -16.75 -37.29
N LYS A 73 -10.85 -17.13 -36.84
CA LYS A 73 -10.69 -18.26 -35.91
C LYS A 73 -10.90 -17.85 -34.46
N GLY A 74 -11.81 -18.53 -33.77
CA GLY A 74 -12.07 -18.31 -32.33
C GLY A 74 -12.85 -17.03 -32.02
N VAL A 75 -13.45 -16.42 -33.04
CA VAL A 75 -14.18 -15.16 -32.97
C VAL A 75 -15.69 -15.43 -33.02
N ARG A 76 -16.45 -14.64 -32.26
CA ARG A 76 -17.91 -14.57 -32.33
C ARG A 76 -18.32 -13.14 -32.70
N SER A 77 -19.55 -12.95 -33.18
CA SER A 77 -20.08 -11.60 -33.39
C SER A 77 -20.01 -10.81 -32.08
N GLY A 78 -19.64 -9.54 -32.18
CA GLY A 78 -19.35 -8.73 -31.01
C GLY A 78 -18.52 -7.51 -31.32
N ILE A 79 -18.06 -6.88 -30.25
CA ILE A 79 -17.22 -5.69 -30.29
C ILE A 79 -15.99 -5.91 -29.41
N ASN A 80 -14.83 -5.50 -29.92
CA ASN A 80 -13.56 -5.54 -29.22
C ASN A 80 -13.01 -4.12 -29.09
N LEU A 81 -12.77 -3.68 -27.87
CA LEU A 81 -12.28 -2.35 -27.55
C LEU A 81 -10.91 -2.42 -26.90
N PRO A 82 -9.91 -1.68 -27.43
CA PRO A 82 -8.60 -1.57 -26.79
C PRO A 82 -8.73 -0.92 -25.41
N ILE A 83 -7.99 -1.45 -24.44
CA ILE A 83 -7.86 -0.91 -23.08
C ILE A 83 -6.55 -0.15 -23.02
N SER A 84 -6.61 1.13 -22.61
CA SER A 84 -5.43 1.96 -22.46
C SER A 84 -5.21 2.38 -21.00
N PHE A 85 -3.95 2.47 -20.60
CA PHE A 85 -3.54 3.03 -19.31
C PHE A 85 -2.30 3.89 -19.54
N HIS A 86 -2.36 5.17 -19.11
CA HIS A 86 -1.33 6.18 -19.42
C HIS A 86 -0.93 6.20 -20.92
N GLU A 87 -1.92 6.23 -21.82
CA GLU A 87 -1.75 6.22 -23.28
C GLU A 87 -1.05 4.96 -23.84
N GLN A 88 -0.80 3.96 -22.99
CA GLN A 88 -0.25 2.67 -23.41
C GLN A 88 -1.38 1.65 -23.55
N LEU A 89 -1.35 0.92 -24.65
CA LEU A 89 -2.26 -0.18 -24.90
C LEU A 89 -1.86 -1.40 -24.06
N ILE A 90 -2.75 -1.86 -23.20
CA ILE A 90 -2.46 -2.89 -22.20
C ILE A 90 -3.32 -4.15 -22.33
N GLY A 91 -4.28 -4.15 -23.25
CA GLY A 91 -5.17 -5.29 -23.48
C GLY A 91 -6.43 -4.90 -24.26
N VAL A 92 -7.43 -5.78 -24.23
CA VAL A 92 -8.71 -5.60 -24.95
C VAL A 92 -9.87 -6.11 -24.10
N VAL A 93 -11.00 -5.41 -24.14
CA VAL A 93 -12.31 -5.93 -23.69
C VAL A 93 -13.09 -6.39 -24.92
N GLY A 94 -13.63 -7.61 -24.89
CA GLY A 94 -14.53 -8.13 -25.93
C GLY A 94 -15.90 -8.47 -25.37
N ILE A 95 -16.97 -7.97 -25.97
CA ILE A 95 -18.35 -8.37 -25.65
C ILE A 95 -18.96 -9.09 -26.85
N THR A 96 -19.46 -10.30 -26.62
CA THR A 96 -20.16 -11.10 -27.63
C THR A 96 -21.62 -10.64 -27.78
N GLY A 97 -22.08 -10.45 -29.01
CA GLY A 97 -23.44 -10.07 -29.36
C GLY A 97 -23.49 -9.23 -30.63
N GLU A 98 -24.69 -8.85 -31.09
CA GLU A 98 -24.80 -7.97 -32.26
C GLU A 98 -24.21 -6.58 -31.95
N PRO A 99 -23.28 -6.05 -32.78
CA PRO A 99 -22.54 -4.82 -32.49
C PRO A 99 -23.43 -3.64 -32.08
N GLU A 100 -24.55 -3.43 -32.76
CA GLU A 100 -25.52 -2.37 -32.48
C GLU A 100 -26.11 -2.45 -31.07
N GLN A 101 -26.28 -3.65 -30.54
CA GLN A 101 -26.88 -3.89 -29.22
C GLN A 101 -25.85 -3.82 -28.10
N VAL A 102 -24.61 -4.26 -28.37
CA VAL A 102 -23.58 -4.39 -27.32
C VAL A 102 -22.65 -3.19 -27.21
N ARG A 103 -22.64 -2.27 -28.19
CA ARG A 103 -21.73 -1.12 -28.25
C ARG A 103 -21.72 -0.30 -26.96
N ALA A 104 -22.89 0.12 -26.47
CA ALA A 104 -22.99 0.93 -25.26
C ALA A 104 -22.48 0.18 -24.01
N TYR A 105 -22.79 -1.11 -23.89
CA TYR A 105 -22.27 -1.95 -22.80
C TYR A 105 -20.75 -2.07 -22.87
N ALA A 106 -20.20 -2.21 -24.07
CA ALA A 106 -18.77 -2.43 -24.25
C ALA A 106 -17.93 -1.19 -23.92
N GLU A 107 -18.41 0.00 -24.26
CA GLU A 107 -17.82 1.26 -23.81
C GLU A 107 -17.84 1.39 -22.28
N LEU A 108 -18.97 1.04 -21.64
CA LEU A 108 -19.06 1.06 -20.17
C LEU A 108 -18.12 0.06 -19.50
N VAL A 109 -18.00 -1.16 -20.04
CA VAL A 109 -17.06 -2.17 -19.51
C VAL A 109 -15.62 -1.74 -19.73
N LYS A 110 -15.29 -1.14 -20.87
CA LYS A 110 -13.95 -0.58 -21.12
C LYS A 110 -13.61 0.47 -20.06
N MET A 111 -14.49 1.46 -19.86
CA MET A 111 -14.28 2.51 -18.85
C MET A 111 -14.11 1.90 -17.45
N ALA A 112 -14.97 0.94 -17.07
CA ALA A 112 -14.87 0.27 -15.78
C ALA A 112 -13.56 -0.54 -15.65
N ALA A 113 -13.10 -1.18 -16.74
CA ALA A 113 -11.85 -1.92 -16.78
C ALA A 113 -10.65 -0.99 -16.55
N GLU A 114 -10.59 0.14 -17.26
CA GLU A 114 -9.53 1.15 -17.13
C GLU A 114 -9.46 1.71 -15.70
N LEU A 115 -10.61 2.10 -15.13
CA LEU A 115 -10.70 2.57 -13.74
C LEU A 115 -10.27 1.52 -12.71
N VAL A 116 -10.65 0.25 -12.91
CA VAL A 116 -10.24 -0.84 -12.02
C VAL A 116 -8.73 -1.06 -12.09
N ILE A 117 -8.13 -0.94 -13.27
CA ILE A 117 -6.68 -1.08 -13.46
C ILE A 117 -5.95 0.07 -12.76
N GLU A 118 -6.38 1.32 -12.99
CA GLU A 118 -5.88 2.50 -12.27
C GLU A 118 -5.91 2.29 -10.75
N HIS A 119 -7.04 1.85 -10.23
CA HIS A 119 -7.21 1.61 -8.80
C HIS A 119 -6.29 0.51 -8.26
N MET A 120 -6.10 -0.59 -9.01
CA MET A 120 -5.21 -1.67 -8.61
C MET A 120 -3.74 -1.25 -8.59
N VAL A 121 -3.32 -0.40 -9.53
CA VAL A 121 -1.96 0.17 -9.52
C VAL A 121 -1.75 1.04 -8.29
N LEU A 122 -2.72 1.89 -7.93
CA LEU A 122 -2.66 2.73 -6.72
C LEU A 122 -2.59 1.89 -5.43
N ILE A 123 -3.39 0.82 -5.34
CA ILE A 123 -3.33 -0.10 -4.19
C ILE A 123 -1.96 -0.75 -4.10
N GLU A 124 -1.43 -1.26 -5.21
CA GLU A 124 -0.14 -1.93 -5.22
C GLU A 124 1.00 -0.98 -4.80
N GLN A 125 0.97 0.26 -5.31
CA GLN A 125 1.92 1.30 -4.92
C GLN A 125 1.87 1.59 -3.42
N ARG A 126 0.67 1.79 -2.85
CA ARG A 126 0.51 2.00 -1.40
C ARG A 126 1.02 0.82 -0.57
N GLN A 127 0.75 -0.42 -1.02
CA GLN A 127 1.24 -1.61 -0.34
C GLN A 127 2.77 -1.71 -0.42
N TRP A 128 3.37 -1.34 -1.55
CA TRP A 128 4.82 -1.25 -1.69
C TRP A 128 5.42 -0.21 -0.75
N ASP A 129 4.89 1.01 -0.75
CA ASP A 129 5.38 2.09 0.12
C ASP A 129 5.27 1.72 1.61
N LYS A 130 4.17 1.06 2.01
CA LYS A 130 3.99 0.54 3.37
C LYS A 130 5.07 -0.48 3.73
N ARG A 131 5.26 -1.52 2.91
CA ARG A 131 6.29 -2.55 3.15
C ARG A 131 7.70 -1.95 3.24
N TYR A 132 8.00 -1.01 2.36
CA TYR A 132 9.29 -0.35 2.31
C TYR A 132 9.55 0.51 3.54
N ARG A 133 8.50 1.16 4.06
CA ARG A 133 8.54 1.91 5.33
C ARG A 133 8.74 0.98 6.53
N GLU A 134 8.03 -0.14 6.59
CA GLU A 134 8.20 -1.15 7.65
C GLU A 134 9.62 -1.72 7.67
N GLU A 135 10.17 -2.05 6.50
CA GLU A 135 11.54 -2.54 6.37
C GLU A 135 12.58 -1.49 6.80
N LEU A 136 12.40 -0.23 6.40
CA LEU A 136 13.28 0.85 6.86
C LEU A 136 13.24 0.98 8.40
N ILE A 137 12.06 0.90 9.01
CA ILE A 137 11.92 0.93 10.48
C ILE A 137 12.67 -0.24 11.12
N ASN A 138 12.49 -1.46 10.59
CA ASN A 138 13.17 -2.64 11.08
C ASN A 138 14.69 -2.47 11.00
N GLN A 139 15.24 -2.03 9.87
CA GLN A 139 16.68 -1.83 9.75
C GLN A 139 17.22 -0.71 10.66
N LEU A 140 16.46 0.37 10.86
CA LEU A 140 16.83 1.44 11.79
C LEU A 140 16.87 0.95 13.25
N ILE A 141 15.97 0.04 13.61
CA ILE A 141 15.89 -0.58 14.94
C ILE A 141 17.00 -1.62 15.12
N LEU A 142 17.12 -2.56 14.17
CA LEU A 142 18.00 -3.73 14.25
C LEU A 142 19.47 -3.37 13.99
N ARG A 143 19.76 -2.17 13.45
CA ARG A 143 21.09 -1.71 13.06
C ARG A 143 21.84 -2.72 12.18
N GLU A 144 21.17 -3.27 11.18
CA GLU A 144 21.87 -4.12 10.22
C GLU A 144 22.82 -3.28 9.35
N ASN A 145 24.05 -3.76 9.19
CA ASN A 145 25.22 -3.00 8.72
C ASN A 145 25.18 -2.59 7.23
N SER A 146 24.06 -2.74 6.51
CA SER A 146 23.98 -2.39 5.08
C SER A 146 23.58 -0.92 4.89
N THR A 147 24.54 -0.02 5.09
CA THR A 147 24.31 1.44 4.97
C THR A 147 23.77 1.87 3.60
N GLU A 148 24.09 1.14 2.52
CA GLU A 148 23.66 1.50 1.16
C GLU A 148 22.19 1.15 0.86
N SER A 149 21.72 -0.02 1.31
CA SER A 149 20.30 -0.39 1.12
C SER A 149 19.40 0.51 1.98
N LEU A 150 19.81 0.80 3.21
CA LEU A 150 19.16 1.75 4.12
C LEU A 150 19.04 3.15 3.52
N ARG A 151 20.14 3.67 2.94
CA ARG A 151 20.16 4.98 2.26
C ARG A 151 19.28 4.99 1.03
N SER A 152 19.32 3.94 0.23
CA SER A 152 18.46 3.80 -0.95
C SER A 152 16.98 3.79 -0.55
N MET A 153 16.64 3.07 0.53
CA MET A 153 15.29 3.02 1.06
C MET A 153 14.81 4.38 1.55
N ALA A 154 15.63 5.05 2.34
CA ALA A 154 15.33 6.36 2.87
C ALA A 154 15.21 7.40 1.76
N ALA A 155 16.07 7.37 0.74
CA ALA A 155 16.02 8.28 -0.41
C ALA A 155 14.72 8.10 -1.21
N TYR A 156 14.32 6.86 -1.51
CA TYR A 156 13.05 6.58 -2.19
C TYR A 156 11.83 7.06 -1.39
N LEU A 157 11.85 6.94 -0.06
CA LEU A 157 10.79 7.45 0.82
C LEU A 157 10.88 8.95 1.10
N GLY A 158 11.92 9.65 0.61
CA GLY A 158 12.14 11.08 0.88
C GLY A 158 12.55 11.38 2.32
N ILE A 159 13.16 10.43 3.02
CA ILE A 159 13.52 10.51 4.44
C ILE A 159 15.00 10.82 4.60
N ASP A 160 15.30 11.96 5.22
CA ASP A 160 16.69 12.34 5.51
C ASP A 160 17.20 11.66 6.79
N LEU A 161 18.04 10.64 6.66
CA LEU A 161 18.63 9.90 7.80
C LEU A 161 19.57 10.74 8.69
N ALA A 162 20.02 11.92 8.25
CA ALA A 162 20.86 12.81 9.06
C ALA A 162 20.07 13.52 10.17
N VAL A 163 18.75 13.67 10.00
CA VAL A 163 17.88 14.30 11.00
C VAL A 163 17.80 13.43 12.26
N PRO A 164 18.13 13.98 13.44
CA PRO A 164 17.96 13.28 14.71
C PRO A 164 16.49 12.90 14.92
N ARG A 165 16.22 11.67 15.33
CA ARG A 165 14.89 11.13 15.56
C ARG A 165 14.77 10.50 16.93
N VAL A 166 13.57 10.43 17.49
CA VAL A 166 13.27 9.68 18.72
C VAL A 166 12.31 8.54 18.40
N VAL A 167 12.48 7.40 19.07
CA VAL A 167 11.56 6.26 18.96
C VAL A 167 10.52 6.33 20.07
N LEU A 168 9.26 6.21 19.71
CA LEU A 168 8.12 6.10 20.61
C LEU A 168 7.52 4.71 20.40
N ILE A 169 7.27 3.97 21.48
CA ILE A 169 6.58 2.68 21.45
C ILE A 169 5.33 2.84 22.32
N ILE A 170 4.18 2.51 21.77
CA ILE A 170 2.90 2.67 22.47
C ILE A 170 2.20 1.32 22.51
N GLU A 171 1.99 0.80 23.72
CA GLU A 171 1.27 -0.44 23.95
C GLU A 171 -0.24 -0.16 23.97
N LEU A 172 -1.01 -0.94 23.22
CA LEU A 172 -2.48 -0.95 23.22
C LEU A 172 -2.98 -2.08 24.11
N SER A 173 -3.85 -1.77 25.08
CA SER A 173 -4.49 -2.80 25.90
C SER A 173 -5.52 -3.61 25.11
N GLN A 174 -6.29 -2.95 24.25
CA GLN A 174 -7.19 -3.57 23.29
C GLN A 174 -7.16 -2.73 22.02
N PRO A 175 -6.61 -3.25 20.91
CA PRO A 175 -6.55 -2.51 19.66
C PRO A 175 -7.96 -2.38 19.08
N ASP A 176 -8.59 -1.21 19.24
CA ASP A 176 -9.73 -0.86 18.42
C ASP A 176 -9.25 -0.60 16.99
N ARG A 177 -9.85 -1.29 16.01
CA ARG A 177 -9.51 -1.15 14.59
C ARG A 177 -9.74 0.26 14.09
N GLU A 178 -10.76 0.95 14.60
CA GLU A 178 -11.07 2.32 14.22
C GLU A 178 -10.05 3.29 14.79
N ALA A 179 -9.74 3.18 16.08
CA ALA A 179 -8.65 3.94 16.71
C ALA A 179 -7.29 3.75 15.99
N LEU A 180 -6.90 2.50 15.70
CA LEU A 180 -5.68 2.20 14.96
C LEU A 180 -5.68 2.85 13.57
N ARG A 181 -6.78 2.74 12.84
CA ARG A 181 -6.92 3.37 11.52
C ARG A 181 -6.78 4.89 11.61
N ASN A 182 -7.44 5.53 12.57
CA ASN A 182 -7.35 6.98 12.77
C ASN A 182 -5.93 7.43 13.09
N VAL A 183 -5.20 6.65 13.89
CA VAL A 183 -3.80 6.92 14.22
C VAL A 183 -2.92 6.81 12.96
N MET A 184 -3.08 5.73 12.20
CA MET A 184 -2.33 5.53 10.95
C MET A 184 -2.64 6.63 9.93
N ASP A 185 -3.92 6.98 9.74
CA ASP A 185 -4.37 8.03 8.83
C ASP A 185 -3.81 9.41 9.22
N TYR A 186 -3.69 9.70 10.53
CA TYR A 186 -3.05 10.93 11.02
C TYR A 186 -1.59 11.00 10.58
N PHE A 187 -0.81 9.94 10.81
CA PHE A 187 0.61 9.94 10.48
C PHE A 187 0.90 9.90 8.97
N GLU A 188 0.09 9.17 8.20
CA GLU A 188 0.23 9.11 6.74
C GLU A 188 -0.04 10.47 6.07
N ASN A 189 -1.03 11.23 6.56
CA ASN A 189 -1.45 12.48 5.90
C ASN A 189 -0.79 13.75 6.46
N HIS A 190 -0.53 13.81 7.78
CA HIS A 190 -0.09 15.04 8.44
C HIS A 190 1.40 15.02 8.87
N ALA A 191 2.04 13.84 8.85
CA ALA A 191 3.34 13.67 9.49
C ALA A 191 4.32 12.86 8.62
N ARG A 192 4.46 13.21 7.33
CA ARG A 192 5.24 12.44 6.31
C ARG A 192 6.66 12.05 6.70
N ASN A 193 7.33 12.83 7.55
CA ASN A 193 8.69 12.53 8.03
C ASN A 193 8.73 11.56 9.22
N HIS A 194 7.57 11.16 9.74
CA HIS A 194 7.42 10.18 10.81
C HIS A 194 7.32 8.79 10.19
N LEU A 195 8.06 7.86 10.76
CA LEU A 195 8.01 6.46 10.40
C LEU A 195 7.13 5.75 11.42
N VAL A 196 6.06 5.11 10.96
CA VAL A 196 5.10 4.44 11.85
C VAL A 196 4.89 3.01 11.39
N THR A 197 4.93 2.08 12.34
CA THR A 197 4.57 0.67 12.13
C THR A 197 3.84 0.12 13.35
N PHE A 198 3.05 -0.92 13.13
CA PHE A 198 2.33 -1.64 14.17
C PHE A 198 2.87 -3.07 14.25
N THR A 199 3.25 -3.50 15.46
CA THR A 199 3.80 -4.84 15.69
C THR A 199 2.69 -5.84 16.00
N GLU A 200 3.03 -7.13 15.93
CA GLU A 200 2.12 -8.23 16.29
C GLU A 200 1.78 -8.27 17.79
N PHE A 201 2.52 -7.54 18.64
CA PHE A 201 2.33 -7.49 20.10
C PHE A 201 1.43 -6.35 20.57
N ASN A 202 0.61 -5.80 19.67
CA ASN A 202 -0.21 -4.62 19.91
C ASN A 202 0.59 -3.36 20.28
N GLU A 203 1.78 -3.20 19.69
CA GLU A 203 2.63 -2.03 19.90
C GLU A 203 2.69 -1.16 18.65
N LEU A 204 2.42 0.12 18.81
CA LEU A 204 2.63 1.13 17.79
C LEU A 204 4.02 1.75 17.96
N ILE A 205 4.88 1.57 16.97
CA ILE A 205 6.22 2.17 16.93
C ILE A 205 6.16 3.41 16.04
N ILE A 206 6.58 4.55 16.58
CA ILE A 206 6.68 5.83 15.87
C ILE A 206 8.10 6.34 16.00
N ILE A 207 8.83 6.47 14.89
CA ILE A 207 10.12 7.16 14.84
C ILE A 207 9.86 8.56 14.28
N LYS A 208 9.98 9.58 15.15
CA LYS A 208 9.71 10.97 14.79
C LYS A 208 10.96 11.85 14.76
N PRO A 209 11.07 12.81 13.84
CA PRO A 209 12.16 13.77 13.83
C PRO A 209 12.10 14.67 15.06
N ILE A 210 13.26 15.04 15.59
CA ILE A 210 13.40 15.97 16.71
C ILE A 210 14.40 17.06 16.36
N THR A 211 14.22 18.23 16.99
CA THR A 211 15.23 19.28 16.96
C THR A 211 16.11 19.18 18.20
N LEU A 212 17.43 19.15 18.02
CA LEU A 212 18.37 19.20 19.14
C LEU A 212 18.60 20.66 19.54
N LYS A 213 18.54 20.96 20.85
CA LYS A 213 18.92 22.27 21.39
C LYS A 213 20.34 22.13 21.96
N GLU A 214 21.28 22.92 21.46
CA GLU A 214 22.71 22.83 21.85
C GLU A 214 23.31 21.42 21.67
N GLY A 215 22.88 20.70 20.62
CA GLY A 215 23.33 19.33 20.35
C GLY A 215 22.80 18.27 21.34
N LYS A 216 21.91 18.64 22.25
CA LYS A 216 21.26 17.74 23.22
C LYS A 216 19.76 17.64 22.96
N TRP A 217 19.20 16.48 23.26
CA TRP A 217 17.76 16.28 23.20
C TRP A 217 17.07 17.04 24.33
N ASN A 218 16.17 17.96 23.97
CA ASN A 218 15.36 18.71 24.92
C ASN A 218 14.19 17.86 25.42
N THR A 219 14.48 16.95 26.35
CA THR A 219 13.49 16.04 26.93
C THR A 219 12.30 16.78 27.57
N ARG A 220 12.48 18.02 28.03
CA ARG A 220 11.42 18.79 28.70
C ARG A 220 10.35 19.28 27.73
N GLN A 221 10.78 19.81 26.58
CA GLN A 221 9.87 20.20 25.49
C GLN A 221 9.16 18.98 24.93
N GLU A 222 9.91 17.91 24.68
CA GLU A 222 9.38 16.65 24.17
C GLU A 222 8.28 16.08 25.08
N MET A 223 8.51 16.17 26.40
CA MET A 223 7.55 15.70 27.38
C MET A 223 6.24 16.50 27.37
N GLY A 224 6.32 17.82 27.08
CA GLY A 224 5.13 18.66 26.95
C GLY A 224 4.26 18.23 25.76
N GLU A 225 4.88 18.01 24.61
CA GLU A 225 4.20 17.51 23.40
C GLU A 225 3.61 16.12 23.62
N LEU A 226 4.37 15.21 24.21
CA LEU A 226 3.93 13.85 24.51
C LEU A 226 2.83 13.80 25.57
N GLN A 227 2.80 14.77 26.48
CA GLN A 227 1.72 14.87 27.47
C GLN A 227 0.38 15.23 26.81
N MET A 228 0.39 16.11 25.80
CA MET A 228 -0.81 16.42 25.01
C MET A 228 -1.27 15.19 24.21
N PHE A 229 -0.32 14.51 23.58
CA PHE A 229 -0.57 13.28 22.84
C PHE A 229 -1.10 12.15 23.73
N LYS A 230 -0.62 12.05 24.98
CA LYS A 230 -1.06 11.04 25.95
C LYS A 230 -2.56 11.14 26.27
N SER A 231 -3.12 12.35 26.35
CA SER A 231 -4.56 12.53 26.60
C SER A 231 -5.41 11.99 25.44
N TRP A 232 -4.99 12.29 24.20
CA TRP A 232 -5.61 11.74 23.00
C TRP A 232 -5.44 10.22 22.92
N ALA A 233 -4.24 9.70 23.17
CA ALA A 233 -3.97 8.27 23.16
C ALA A 233 -4.76 7.53 24.25
N ALA A 234 -4.90 8.09 25.45
CA ALA A 234 -5.71 7.49 26.51
C ALA A 234 -7.20 7.38 26.11
N SER A 235 -7.75 8.38 25.41
CA SER A 235 -9.12 8.31 24.87
C SER A 235 -9.28 7.29 23.74
N SER A 236 -8.19 6.83 23.14
CA SER A 236 -8.16 5.87 22.04
C SER A 236 -7.70 4.46 22.46
N GLY A 237 -7.63 4.16 23.77
CA GLY A 237 -7.35 2.80 24.28
C GLY A 237 -5.86 2.44 24.47
N PHE A 238 -4.95 3.42 24.35
CA PHE A 238 -3.53 3.20 24.61
C PHE A 238 -3.23 3.16 26.11
N SER A 239 -2.48 2.15 26.55
CA SER A 239 -2.25 1.86 27.97
C SER A 239 -0.90 2.30 28.48
N ARG A 240 0.12 2.28 27.61
CA ARG A 240 1.49 2.62 27.96
C ARG A 240 2.22 3.31 26.82
N ILE A 241 3.01 4.33 27.14
CA ILE A 241 3.91 5.00 26.18
C ILE A 241 5.34 4.87 26.71
N LEU A 242 6.22 4.36 25.87
CA LEU A 242 7.66 4.30 26.05
C LEU A 242 8.31 5.25 25.04
N VAL A 243 9.24 6.08 25.50
CA VAL A 243 10.03 6.97 24.64
C VAL A 243 11.48 6.53 24.77
N GLY A 244 12.13 6.15 23.68
CA GLY A 244 13.49 5.65 23.66
C GLY A 244 14.36 6.28 22.58
N ALA A 245 15.68 6.14 22.78
CA ALA A 245 16.82 6.37 21.88
C ALA A 245 16.71 7.48 20.81
N ILE A 246 17.72 8.35 20.77
CA ILE A 246 17.92 9.26 19.63
C ILE A 246 18.56 8.48 18.49
N LEU A 247 18.05 8.55 17.27
CA LEU A 247 18.65 8.01 16.05
C LEU A 247 19.21 9.15 15.19
N PRO A 248 20.43 9.04 14.65
CA PRO A 248 21.42 7.99 14.90
C PRO A 248 22.03 8.10 16.31
N ALA A 249 22.01 7.00 17.08
CA ALA A 249 22.38 7.06 18.50
C ALA A 249 23.87 7.28 18.74
N ARG A 250 24.19 8.36 19.47
CA ARG A 250 25.35 8.39 20.38
C ARG A 250 24.99 7.53 21.61
N ARG A 251 25.98 6.88 22.22
CA ARG A 251 25.87 5.80 23.24
C ARG A 251 25.00 6.09 24.49
N ASP A 252 24.40 7.27 24.61
CA ASP A 252 23.56 7.70 25.73
C ASP A 252 22.07 7.62 25.38
N CYS A 253 21.47 6.43 25.51
CA CYS A 253 20.02 6.26 25.37
C CYS A 253 19.30 6.52 26.71
N THR A 254 18.42 7.52 26.77
CA THR A 254 17.50 7.73 27.89
C THR A 254 16.13 7.18 27.52
N VAL A 255 15.56 6.29 28.35
CA VAL A 255 14.19 5.80 28.18
C VAL A 255 13.26 6.45 29.20
N LEU A 256 12.08 6.88 28.72
CA LEU A 256 11.02 7.45 29.55
C LEU A 256 9.78 6.56 29.47
N CYS A 257 9.28 6.14 30.62
CA CYS A 257 8.05 5.35 30.75
C CYS A 257 6.91 6.20 31.29
N SER A 258 5.72 6.04 30.70
CA SER A 258 4.45 6.34 31.37
C SER A 258 3.84 5.05 31.92
N PRO A 259 3.44 4.98 33.22
CA PRO A 259 2.70 3.83 33.75
C PRO A 259 1.24 3.81 33.26
N PRO A 260 0.57 2.64 33.26
CA PRO A 260 -0.86 2.53 32.96
C PRO A 260 -1.73 3.21 34.02
N GLY A 261 -2.87 3.81 33.59
CA GLY A 261 -3.84 4.49 34.47
C GLY A 261 -3.81 6.04 34.40
N PRO A 262 -4.60 6.75 35.25
CA PRO A 262 -4.74 8.21 35.24
C PRO A 262 -3.39 8.94 35.38
N PRO A 263 -3.26 10.22 34.98
CA PRO A 263 -1.99 10.81 34.57
C PRO A 263 -0.96 10.88 35.70
N ARG A 264 -0.16 9.81 35.85
CA ARG A 264 1.04 9.81 36.69
C ARG A 264 2.22 10.42 35.93
N ARG A 265 3.17 10.97 36.69
CA ARG A 265 4.42 11.57 36.19
C ARG A 265 5.28 10.52 35.47
N TRP A 266 5.92 10.91 34.37
CA TRP A 266 6.88 10.10 33.63
C TRP A 266 8.08 9.71 34.49
N ARG A 267 8.59 8.47 34.33
CA ARG A 267 9.79 7.98 35.03
C ARG A 267 10.96 7.83 34.06
N LYS A 268 12.16 8.25 34.49
CA LYS A 268 13.43 8.00 33.77
C LYS A 268 13.97 6.63 34.17
N ASP A 269 14.32 5.81 33.18
CA ASP A 269 15.07 4.58 33.38
C ASP A 269 16.49 4.75 32.79
N LYS A 270 17.51 4.50 33.63
CA LYS A 270 18.94 4.65 33.30
C LYS A 270 19.62 3.31 32.97
N SER A 271 18.92 2.18 33.05
CA SER A 271 19.48 0.84 32.78
C SER A 271 19.74 0.55 31.28
N CYS A 272 19.55 1.54 30.41
CA CYS A 272 19.38 1.35 28.97
C CYS A 272 20.64 1.39 28.08
N ALA A 273 21.85 1.24 28.64
CA ALA A 273 23.05 1.07 27.81
C ALA A 273 23.02 -0.25 27.01
N ALA A 274 22.24 -1.24 27.45
CA ALA A 274 21.96 -2.48 26.73
C ALA A 274 20.83 -2.36 25.69
N SER A 275 20.22 -1.19 25.51
CA SER A 275 18.88 -1.08 24.90
C SER A 275 18.83 -0.99 23.39
N THR A 276 19.98 -0.93 22.72
CA THR A 276 20.03 -1.28 21.31
C THR A 276 19.59 -2.74 21.10
N PHE A 277 19.78 -3.60 22.11
CA PHE A 277 19.37 -5.00 22.14
C PHE A 277 17.96 -5.23 22.73
N PHE A 278 17.39 -4.26 23.46
CA PHE A 278 16.05 -4.42 24.07
C PHE A 278 14.91 -4.09 23.11
N ILE A 279 15.13 -3.28 22.06
CA ILE A 279 14.13 -3.11 21.00
C ILE A 279 13.96 -4.43 20.19
N MET A 280 14.94 -5.35 20.27
CA MET A 280 14.94 -6.67 19.63
C MET A 280 14.30 -7.80 20.44
N THR A 281 14.07 -7.63 21.74
CA THR A 281 13.43 -8.68 22.56
C THR A 281 12.12 -8.13 23.08
N THR A 282 11.05 -8.86 22.80
CA THR A 282 9.62 -8.61 23.06
C THR A 282 9.25 -8.52 24.55
N ARG A 283 10.18 -8.05 25.39
CA ARG A 283 9.96 -7.79 26.81
C ARG A 283 10.17 -6.30 27.05
N SER A 284 9.03 -5.60 26.97
CA SER A 284 8.80 -4.32 27.62
C SER A 284 9.57 -4.26 28.94
N PRO A 285 10.45 -3.25 29.17
CA PRO A 285 11.12 -3.11 30.45
C PRO A 285 10.05 -3.00 31.54
N ARG A 286 10.20 -3.72 32.66
CA ARG A 286 9.36 -3.51 33.84
C ARG A 286 9.73 -2.14 34.43
N CYS A 287 9.00 -1.12 34.02
CA CYS A 287 8.67 0.02 34.87
C CYS A 287 7.56 -0.46 35.84
#